data_AF-A3PAA6-F1
#
_entry.id   AF-A3PAA6-F1
#
_cell.length_a   1.000
_cell.length_b   1.000
_cell.length_c   1.000
_cell.angle_alpha   90.00
_cell.angle_beta   90.00
_cell.angle_gamma   90.00
#
_symmetry.space_group_name_H-M   'P 1'
#
loop_
_entity.id
_entity.type
_entity.pdbx_description
1 polymer ?
#
loop_
_entity_poly.entity_id
_entity_poly.type
_entity_poly.pdbx_seq_one_letter_code
_entity_poly.pdbx_strand_id
1 'polypeptide(L)' 'MKKYLISGLVDTYRIKLNLFALSPNSAISIFKQKYPSAEDVYVIQDLFKRK' A
#
# COMPACT_ATOMS: atom_id res chain seq x y z
N MET A 1 -12.53 3.91 -8.46
CA MET A 1 -11.50 3.54 -7.46
C MET A 1 -10.80 2.27 -7.92
N LYS A 2 -9.49 2.17 -7.72
CA LYS A 2 -8.70 0.97 -8.05
C LYS A 2 -8.22 0.30 -6.77
N LYS A 3 -8.03 -1.03 -6.83
CA LYS A 3 -7.47 -1.82 -5.74
C LYS A 3 -5.94 -1.80 -5.87
N TYR A 4 -5.26 -1.36 -4.83
CA TYR A 4 -3.81 -1.32 -4.72
C TYR A 4 -3.36 -2.25 -3.61
N LEU A 5 -2.37 -3.09 -3.88
CA LEU A 5 -1.73 -3.89 -2.85
C LEU A 5 -0.62 -3.05 -2.22
N ILE A 6 -0.70 -2.78 -0.93
CA ILE A 6 0.28 -1.96 -0.21
C ILE A 6 0.95 -2.83 0.83
N SER A 7 2.25 -2.63 0.98
CA SER A 7 3.05 -3.23 2.04
C SER A 7 3.79 -2.12 2.79
N GLY A 8 3.90 -2.25 4.10
CA GLY A 8 4.72 -1.38 4.95
C GLY A 8 5.26 -2.15 6.15
N LEU A 9 6.41 -1.72 6.68
CA LEU A 9 6.97 -2.23 7.93
C LEU A 9 6.40 -1.43 9.09
N VAL A 10 5.79 -2.09 10.05
CA VAL A 10 5.33 -1.48 11.30
C VAL A 10 6.09 -2.16 12.43
N ASP A 11 6.92 -1.40 13.12
CA ASP A 11 7.84 -1.91 14.14
C ASP A 11 8.72 -3.04 13.59
N THR A 12 8.43 -4.29 13.95
CA THR A 12 9.21 -5.48 13.56
C THR A 12 8.50 -6.37 12.55
N TYR A 13 7.26 -6.06 12.17
CA TYR A 13 6.45 -6.91 11.29
C TYR A 13 5.96 -6.17 10.05
N ARG A 14 5.83 -6.92 8.94
CA ARG A 14 5.41 -6.37 7.65
C ARG A 14 3.92 -6.57 7.44
N ILE A 15 3.20 -5.47 7.27
CA ILE A 15 1.78 -5.47 6.98
C ILE A 15 1.59 -5.38 5.47
N LYS A 16 0.80 -6.29 4.90
CA LYS A 16 0.43 -6.29 3.49
C LYS A 16 -1.08 -6.40 3.34
N LEU A 17 -1.70 -5.42 2.69
CA LEU A 17 -3.16 -5.38 2.53
C LEU A 17 -3.57 -4.67 1.25
N ASN A 18 -4.80 -4.93 0.81
CA ASN A 18 -5.37 -4.27 -0.36
C ASN A 18 -6.17 -3.03 0.06
N LEU A 19 -5.83 -1.87 -0.49
CA LEU A 19 -6.59 -0.63 -0.30
C LEU A 19 -7.27 -0.21 -1.59
N PHE A 20 -8.50 0.29 -1.47
CA PHE A 20 -9.15 1.00 -2.55
C PHE A 20 -8.78 2.47 -2.48
N ALA A 21 -8.21 2.99 -3.56
CA ALA A 21 -7.81 4.38 -3.63
C ALA A 21 -7.99 4.94 -5.05
N LEU A 22 -7.82 6.25 -5.22
CA LEU A 22 -7.90 6.91 -6.52
C LEU A 22 -6.59 6.76 -7.30
N SER A 23 -5.46 6.88 -6.60
CA SER A 23 -4.09 6.79 -7.12
C SER A 23 -3.15 6.04 -6.15
N PRO A 24 -1.97 5.57 -6.59
CA PRO A 24 -0.96 4.96 -5.70
C PRO A 24 -0.60 5.86 -4.51
N ASN A 25 -0.40 7.16 -4.74
CA ASN A 25 -0.05 8.12 -3.67
C ASN A 25 -1.19 8.26 -2.66
N SER A 26 -2.45 8.30 -3.12
CA SER A 26 -3.59 8.32 -2.20
C SER A 26 -3.67 7.03 -1.37
N ALA A 27 -3.29 5.89 -1.96
CA ALA A 27 -3.26 4.61 -1.28
C ALA A 27 -2.18 4.59 -0.17
N ILE A 28 -0.99 5.14 -0.44
CA ILE A 28 0.08 5.31 0.55
C ILE A 28 -0.38 6.22 1.69
N SER A 29 -1.04 7.34 1.37
CA SER A 29 -1.55 8.28 2.36
C SER A 29 -2.56 7.62 3.31
N ILE A 30 -3.52 6.87 2.77
CA ILE A 30 -4.50 6.10 3.56
C ILE A 30 -3.78 5.05 4.43
N PHE A 31 -2.77 4.37 3.90
CA PHE A 31 -1.98 3.39 4.65
C PHE A 31 -1.26 4.05 5.84
N LYS A 32 -0.60 5.19 5.63
CA LYS A 32 0.08 5.95 6.68
C LYS A 32 -0.87 6.56 7.71
N GLN A 33 -2.08 6.95 7.31
CA GLN A 33 -3.12 7.38 8.27
C GLN A 33 -3.50 6.25 9.24
N LYS A 34 -3.57 5.01 8.74
CA LYS A 34 -3.88 3.84 9.57
C LYS A 34 -2.68 3.34 10.39
N TYR A 35 -1.49 3.44 9.83
CA TYR A 35 -0.22 3.03 10.45
C TYR A 35 0.79 4.17 10.40
N PRO A 36 0.72 5.14 11.33
CA PRO A 36 1.57 6.34 11.29
C PRO A 36 3.06 6.05 11.46
N SER A 37 3.40 5.00 12.21
CA SER A 37 4.77 4.51 12.41
C SER A 37 5.28 3.62 11.27
N ALA A 38 4.53 3.48 10.18
CA ALA A 38 4.94 2.60 9.09
C ALA A 38 6.13 3.18 8.30
N GLU A 39 7.20 2.40 8.28
CA GLU A 39 8.39 2.62 7.46
C GLU A 39 8.35 1.72 6.22
N ASP A 40 9.25 1.95 5.26
CA ASP A 40 9.37 1.13 4.04
C ASP A 40 8.02 0.83 3.36
N VAL A 41 7.25 1.89 3.06
CA VAL A 41 5.92 1.75 2.46
C VAL A 41 6.01 1.69 0.94
N TYR A 42 5.50 0.63 0.33
CA TYR A 42 5.45 0.44 -1.12
C TYR A 42 4.08 0.00 -1.61
N VAL A 43 3.74 0.51 -2.79
CA VAL A 43 2.61 0.02 -3.57
C VAL A 43 3.11 -1.06 -4.52
N ILE A 44 2.63 -2.29 -4.31
CA ILE A 44 2.92 -3.42 -5.18
C ILE A 44 1.95 -3.34 -6.36
N GLN A 45 2.50 -3.00 -7.52
CA GLN A 45 1.77 -2.99 -8.78
C GLN A 45 2.14 -4.24 -9.58
N ASP A 46 1.14 -4.85 -10.18
CA ASP A 46 1.36 -5.91 -11.15
C ASP A 46 1.71 -5.27 -12.50
N LEU A 47 3.00 -5.22 -12.81
CA LEU A 47 3.54 -4.66 -14.05
C LEU A 47 3.33 -5.58 -15.26
N PHE A 48 2.97 -6.85 -15.02
CA PHE A 48 2.93 -7.90 -16.04
C PHE A 48 1.54 -8.50 -16.21
N LYS A 49 0.48 -7.77 -15.85
CA LYS A 49 -0.89 -8.20 -16.14
C LYS A 49 -1.04 -8.48 -17.64
N ARG A 50 -0.97 -9.76 -18.01
CA ARG A 50 -1.35 -10.25 -19.32
C ARG A 50 -2.84 -9.94 -19.47
N LYS A 51 -3.16 -9.23 -20.54
CA LYS A 51 -4.52 -8.92 -20.98
C LYS A 51 -5.31 -10.21 -21.24
#